data_AF-A0A7V8YGR3-F1
#
_entry.id   AF-A0A7V8YGR3-F1
#
_cell.length_a   1.000
_cell.length_b   1.000
_cell.length_c   1.000
_cell.angle_alpha   90.00
_cell.angle_beta   90.00
_cell.angle_gamma   90.00
#
_symmetry.space_group_name_H-M   'P 1'
#
loop_
_entity.id
_entity.type
_entity.pdbx_description
1 polymer ?
#
loop_
_entity_poly.entity_id
_entity_poly.type
_entity_poly.pdbx_seq_one_letter_code
_entity_poly.pdbx_strand_id
1 'polypeptide(L)'
;LLASAMAATNRVAVASFVMRGKQYLAAVRSQDDGRALALETLNYADEVRDPAETLDHLPERFEPEGANSRELDMARMLIESMSAPWRPKDYRDTYTDQVKELIEAKLAGNEVVAADRAPEATEVTDLLEALRRSVEARQGAA
;
A
#
# COMPACT_ATOMS: atom_id res chain seq x y z
N LEU A 1 -11.44 28.42 11.95
CA LEU A 1 -10.39 29.29 12.53
C LEU A 1 -9.08 28.55 12.73
N LEU A 2 -8.96 27.58 13.65
CA LEU A 2 -7.71 26.84 13.85
C LEU A 2 -7.21 26.13 12.58
N ALA A 3 -8.07 25.36 11.92
CA ALA A 3 -7.73 24.69 10.65
C ALA A 3 -7.23 25.68 9.59
N SER A 4 -7.87 26.84 9.45
CA SER A 4 -7.47 27.91 8.54
C SER A 4 -6.10 28.51 8.92
N ALA A 5 -5.85 28.76 10.21
CA ALA A 5 -4.56 29.26 10.69
C ALA A 5 -3.43 28.25 10.48
N MET A 6 -3.69 26.96 10.69
CA MET A 6 -2.73 25.88 10.44
C MET A 6 -2.41 25.73 8.94
N ALA A 7 -3.42 25.85 8.07
CA ALA A 7 -3.22 25.90 6.62
C ALA A 7 -2.34 27.09 6.21
N ALA A 8 -2.67 28.29 6.69
CA ALA A 8 -1.92 29.50 6.38
C ALA A 8 -0.46 29.49 6.90
N THR A 9 -0.20 28.79 8.00
CA THR A 9 1.14 28.72 8.61
C THR A 9 1.94 27.48 8.21
N ASN A 10 1.34 26.55 7.46
CA ASN A 10 1.91 25.24 7.12
C ASN A 10 2.45 24.48 8.35
N ARG A 11 1.67 24.46 9.44
CA ARG A 11 2.04 23.81 10.70
C ARG A 11 1.11 22.65 11.04
N VAL A 12 1.69 21.65 11.69
CA VAL A 12 1.01 20.48 12.27
C VAL A 12 1.12 20.57 13.78
N ALA A 13 0.04 20.22 14.50
CA ALA A 13 0.04 20.14 15.95
C ALA A 13 0.34 18.71 16.40
N VAL A 14 1.23 18.55 17.38
CA VAL A 14 1.46 17.27 18.05
C VAL A 14 0.62 17.25 19.33
N ALA A 15 -0.15 16.18 19.53
CA ALA A 15 -1.05 16.04 20.65
C ALA A 15 -1.02 14.62 21.23
N SER A 16 -1.40 14.51 22.51
CA SER A 16 -1.78 13.24 23.12
C SER A 16 -3.29 13.11 23.10
N PHE A 17 -3.80 11.96 22.68
CA PHE A 17 -5.22 11.71 22.50
C PHE A 17 -5.59 10.32 23.01
N VAL A 18 -6.71 10.19 23.74
CA VAL A 18 -7.18 8.91 24.28
C VAL A 18 -8.35 8.40 23.47
N MET A 19 -8.23 7.17 22.94
CA MET A 19 -9.29 6.47 22.22
C MET A 19 -9.43 5.07 22.78
N ARG A 20 -10.66 4.64 23.08
CA ARG A 20 -10.96 3.28 23.58
C ARG A 20 -10.10 2.87 24.79
N GLY A 21 -9.83 3.82 25.69
CA GLY A 21 -9.05 3.60 26.91
C GLY A 21 -7.53 3.55 26.73
N LYS A 22 -7.00 3.72 25.52
CA LYS A 22 -5.55 3.80 25.25
C LYS A 22 -5.18 5.22 24.82
N GLN A 23 -4.05 5.72 25.33
CA GLN A 23 -3.45 6.99 24.88
C GLN A 23 -2.59 6.75 23.63
N TYR A 24 -2.66 7.70 22.70
CA TYR A 24 -1.91 7.73 21.46
C TYR A 24 -1.20 9.07 21.31
N LEU A 25 -0.02 9.04 20.69
CA LEU A 25 0.58 10.23 20.10
C LEU A 25 -0.12 10.50 18.76
N ALA A 26 -0.45 11.75 18.46
CA ALA A 26 -1.16 12.10 17.25
C ALA A 26 -0.64 13.39 16.61
N ALA A 27 -0.65 13.42 15.29
CA ALA A 27 -0.51 14.63 14.49
C ALA A 27 -1.91 15.13 14.10
N VAL A 28 -2.20 16.39 14.39
CA VAL A 28 -3.40 17.08 13.94
C VAL A 28 -3.01 18.07 12.85
N ARG A 29 -3.61 17.94 11.68
CA ARG A 29 -3.30 18.80 10.52
C ARG A 29 -4.56 19.35 9.87
N SER A 30 -4.40 20.50 9.23
CA SER A 30 -5.45 21.08 8.41
C SER A 30 -5.65 20.26 7.14
N GLN A 31 -6.90 20.11 6.74
CA GLN A 31 -7.33 19.47 5.50
C GLN A 31 -8.31 20.36 4.76
N ASP A 32 -8.49 20.06 3.48
CA ASP A 32 -9.53 20.68 2.67
C ASP A 32 -9.44 22.21 2.67
N ASP A 33 -8.21 22.75 2.59
CA ASP A 33 -7.92 24.18 2.63
C ASP A 33 -8.46 24.90 3.89
N GLY A 34 -8.26 24.29 5.07
CA GLY A 34 -8.68 24.89 6.33
C GLY A 34 -10.14 24.67 6.71
N ARG A 35 -10.86 23.80 5.99
CA ARG A 35 -12.26 23.45 6.29
C ARG A 35 -12.38 22.32 7.30
N ALA A 36 -11.37 21.45 7.41
CA ALA A 36 -11.39 20.30 8.30
C ALA A 36 -10.05 20.11 9.04
N LEU A 37 -10.10 19.34 10.12
CA LEU A 37 -8.91 18.81 10.80
C LEU A 37 -8.86 17.31 10.56
N ALA A 38 -7.70 16.80 10.14
CA ALA A 38 -7.39 15.39 10.19
C ALA A 38 -6.54 15.09 11.42
N LEU A 39 -6.81 13.94 12.03
CA LEU A 39 -6.00 13.36 13.08
C LEU A 39 -5.36 12.09 12.56
N GLU A 40 -4.04 12.01 12.64
CA GLU A 40 -3.24 10.85 12.29
C GLU A 40 -2.55 10.35 13.55
N THR A 41 -2.74 9.08 13.90
CA THR A 41 -2.03 8.46 15.02
C THR A 41 -0.59 8.19 14.63
N LEU A 42 0.35 8.52 15.51
CA LEU A 42 1.78 8.30 15.34
C LEU A 42 2.21 7.10 16.20
N ASN A 43 3.19 6.36 15.69
CA ASN A 43 3.93 5.39 16.50
C ASN A 43 4.85 6.14 17.48
N TYR A 44 5.02 5.60 18.68
CA TYR A 44 6.04 6.05 19.61
C TYR A 44 7.45 5.65 19.11
N ALA A 45 8.48 6.29 19.64
CA ALA A 45 9.85 6.07 19.17
C ALA A 45 10.31 4.62 19.36
N ASP A 46 9.87 3.95 20.41
CA ASP A 46 10.12 2.55 20.72
C ASP A 46 9.30 1.56 19.87
N GLU A 47 8.25 2.03 19.21
CA GLU A 47 7.45 1.24 18.26
C GLU A 47 8.04 1.26 16.84
N VAL A 48 8.98 2.18 16.57
CA VAL A 48 9.68 2.29 15.28
C VAL A 48 10.96 1.46 15.33
N ARG A 49 11.06 0.45 14.47
CA ARG A 49 12.25 -0.41 14.36
C ARG A 49 13.21 0.14 13.32
N ASP A 50 14.51 0.16 13.64
CA ASP A 50 15.53 0.48 12.66
C ASP A 50 15.71 -0.70 11.69
N PRO A 51 15.52 -0.51 10.36
CA PRO A 51 15.78 -1.54 9.37
C PRO A 51 17.22 -2.08 9.42
N ALA A 52 18.21 -1.25 9.75
CA ALA A 52 19.61 -1.67 9.84
C ALA A 52 19.88 -2.64 11.01
N GLU A 53 19.06 -2.57 12.05
CA GLU A 53 19.17 -3.47 13.22
C GLU A 53 18.26 -4.70 13.11
N THR A 54 17.24 -4.67 12.25
CA THR A 54 16.17 -5.69 12.21
C THR A 54 16.15 -6.55 10.95
N LEU A 55 16.82 -6.13 9.88
CA LEU A 55 16.93 -6.91 8.65
C LEU A 55 18.34 -7.52 8.57
N ASP A 56 18.41 -8.85 8.45
CA ASP A 56 19.69 -9.58 8.30
C ASP A 56 20.51 -9.08 7.10
N HIS A 57 19.80 -8.64 6.05
CA HIS A 57 20.39 -8.10 4.83
C HIS A 57 19.61 -6.85 4.40
N LEU A 58 20.08 -5.69 4.84
CA LEU A 58 19.65 -4.41 4.28
C LEU A 58 20.51 -4.11 3.05
N PRO A 59 19.94 -4.05 1.82
CA PRO A 59 20.71 -3.71 0.63
C PRO A 59 21.33 -2.33 0.79
N GLU A 60 22.57 -2.17 0.34
CA GLU A 60 23.18 -0.84 0.21
C GLU A 60 22.30 0.03 -0.68
N ARG A 61 22.34 1.34 -0.42
CA ARG A 61 21.61 2.31 -1.23
C ARG A 61 22.03 2.09 -2.69
N PHE A 62 21.07 1.71 -3.53
CA PHE A 62 21.30 1.59 -4.96
C PHE A 62 21.76 2.95 -5.49
N GLU A 63 23.05 3.07 -5.81
CA GLU A 63 23.55 4.23 -6.53
C GLU A 63 23.24 4.02 -8.02
N PRO A 64 22.51 4.96 -8.66
CA PRO A 64 22.13 4.84 -10.07
C PRO A 64 23.32 4.72 -11.05
N GLU A 65 24.55 4.96 -10.56
CA GLU A 65 25.78 4.90 -11.33
C GLU A 65 26.29 3.46 -11.54
N GLY A 66 25.84 2.49 -10.72
CA GLY A 66 26.24 1.08 -10.82
C GLY A 66 25.18 0.15 -11.44
N ALA A 67 23.96 0.63 -11.64
CA ALA A 67 22.87 -0.14 -12.24
C ALA A 67 22.83 0.09 -13.74
N ASN A 68 22.73 -1.00 -14.50
CA ASN A 68 22.51 -1.02 -15.94
C ASN A 68 21.31 -0.12 -16.28
N SER A 69 21.54 1.12 -16.71
CA SER A 69 20.50 2.16 -16.89
C SER A 69 19.26 1.66 -17.64
N ARG A 70 19.47 0.73 -18.58
CA ARG A 70 18.43 0.04 -19.35
C ARG A 70 17.44 -0.75 -18.49
N GLU A 71 17.87 -1.40 -17.42
CA GLU A 71 17.00 -2.17 -16.53
C GLU A 71 16.12 -1.25 -15.69
N LEU A 72 16.68 -0.14 -15.21
CA LEU A 72 15.92 0.89 -14.50
C LEU A 72 14.89 1.56 -15.42
N ASP A 73 15.28 1.88 -16.65
CA ASP A 73 14.37 2.46 -17.65
C ASP A 73 13.27 1.46 -18.04
N MET A 74 13.61 0.18 -18.19
CA MET A 74 12.62 -0.88 -18.41
C MET A 74 11.64 -1.01 -17.23
N ALA A 75 12.13 -0.96 -15.99
CA ALA A 75 11.29 -0.99 -14.80
C ALA A 75 10.35 0.23 -14.74
N ARG A 76 10.85 1.43 -15.09
CA ARG A 76 10.03 2.64 -15.19
C ARG A 76 8.91 2.50 -16.21
N MET A 77 9.23 2.07 -17.43
CA MET A 77 8.22 1.83 -18.47
C MET A 77 7.16 0.82 -18.03
N LEU A 78 7.56 -0.23 -17.31
CA LEU A 78 6.62 -1.21 -16.77
C LEU A 78 5.68 -0.56 -15.75
N ILE A 79 6.22 0.17 -14.78
CA ILE A 79 5.44 0.90 -13.76
C ILE A 79 4.46 1.83 -14.45
N GLU A 80 4.89 2.62 -15.42
CA GLU A 80 4.03 3.54 -16.17
C GLU A 80 2.93 2.78 -16.93
N SER A 81 3.27 1.67 -17.59
CA SER A 81 2.29 0.86 -18.35
C SER A 81 1.24 0.17 -17.46
N MET A 82 1.57 -0.08 -16.18
CA MET A 82 0.69 -0.71 -15.20
C MET A 82 0.03 0.30 -14.26
N SER A 83 0.42 1.57 -14.32
CA SER A 83 -0.15 2.62 -13.49
C SER A 83 -1.53 3.00 -13.98
N ALA A 84 -2.44 3.25 -13.03
CA ALA A 84 -3.78 3.72 -13.28
C ALA A 84 -4.18 4.78 -12.25
N PRO A 85 -5.18 5.65 -12.55
CA PRO A 85 -5.72 6.56 -11.56
C PRO A 85 -6.23 5.78 -10.34
N TRP A 86 -5.78 6.17 -9.14
CA TRP A 86 -6.27 5.53 -7.92
C TRP A 86 -7.74 5.86 -7.70
N ARG A 87 -8.56 4.81 -7.67
CA ARG A 87 -9.99 4.88 -7.37
C ARG A 87 -10.28 4.02 -6.15
N PRO A 88 -10.40 4.61 -4.94
CA PRO A 88 -10.63 3.85 -3.71
C PRO A 88 -11.86 2.93 -3.76
N LYS A 89 -12.88 3.30 -4.56
CA LYS A 89 -14.12 2.54 -4.73
C LYS A 89 -13.95 1.19 -5.44
N ASP A 90 -12.82 0.99 -6.13
CA ASP A 90 -12.55 -0.26 -6.83
C ASP A 90 -12.06 -1.35 -5.85
N TYR A 91 -11.68 -0.97 -4.63
CA TYR A 91 -11.27 -1.88 -3.57
C TYR A 91 -12.43 -2.14 -2.61
N ARG A 92 -12.70 -3.41 -2.34
CA ARG A 92 -13.77 -3.86 -1.43
C ARG A 92 -13.20 -4.74 -0.34
N ASP A 93 -13.89 -4.78 0.78
CA ASP A 93 -13.59 -5.70 1.87
C ASP A 93 -14.01 -7.12 1.48
N THR A 94 -13.09 -7.82 0.82
CA THR A 94 -13.31 -9.18 0.33
C THR A 94 -13.58 -10.16 1.46
N TYR A 95 -13.04 -9.92 2.66
CA TYR A 95 -13.31 -10.76 3.81
C TYR A 95 -14.78 -10.64 4.24
N THR A 96 -15.28 -9.41 4.41
CA THR A 96 -16.68 -9.19 4.75
C THR A 96 -17.63 -9.74 3.69
N ASP A 97 -17.28 -9.59 2.41
CA ASP A 97 -18.09 -10.14 1.31
C ASP A 97 -18.11 -11.67 1.33
N GLN A 98 -16.97 -12.34 1.52
CA GLN A 98 -16.90 -13.80 1.67
C GLN A 98 -17.71 -14.30 2.87
N VAL A 99 -17.64 -13.60 4.01
CA VAL A 99 -18.43 -13.97 5.20
C VAL A 99 -19.93 -13.89 4.92
N LYS A 100 -20.39 -12.88 4.17
CA LYS A 100 -21.80 -12.76 3.78
C LYS A 100 -22.23 -13.92 2.87
N GLU A 101 -21.41 -14.26 1.87
CA GLU A 101 -21.68 -15.43 1.00
C GLU A 101 -21.81 -16.73 1.81
N LEU A 102 -20.94 -16.92 2.82
CA LEU A 102 -21.03 -18.09 3.71
C LEU A 102 -22.32 -18.10 4.54
N ILE A 103 -22.77 -16.92 5.01
CA ILE A 103 -24.03 -16.80 5.75
C ILE A 103 -25.21 -17.16 4.84
N GLU A 104 -25.24 -16.64 3.61
CA GLU A 104 -26.29 -16.95 2.63
C GLU A 104 -26.32 -18.43 2.25
N ALA A 105 -25.15 -19.04 2.03
CA ALA A 105 -25.04 -20.47 1.74
C ALA A 105 -25.57 -21.34 2.90
N LYS A 106 -25.26 -20.98 4.15
CA LYS A 106 -25.80 -21.66 5.34
C LYS A 106 -27.31 -21.48 5.48
N LEU A 107 -27.83 -20.28 5.23
CA LEU A 107 -29.27 -20.02 5.23
C LEU A 107 -30.01 -20.83 4.16
N ALA A 108 -29.38 -21.03 3.00
CA ALA A 108 -29.89 -21.87 1.92
C ALA A 108 -29.75 -23.39 2.17
N GLY A 109 -29.15 -23.80 3.29
CA GLY A 109 -29.00 -25.21 3.68
C GLY A 109 -27.80 -25.93 3.05
N ASN A 110 -26.85 -25.22 2.45
CA ASN A 110 -25.65 -25.82 1.87
C ASN A 110 -24.59 -26.09 2.96
N GLU A 111 -23.91 -27.25 2.89
CA GLU A 111 -22.72 -27.50 3.70
C GLU A 111 -21.56 -26.64 3.19
N VAL A 112 -21.05 -25.76 4.05
CA VAL A 112 -19.87 -24.94 3.77
C VAL A 112 -18.62 -25.78 4.06
N VAL A 113 -17.97 -26.25 3.00
CA VAL A 113 -16.66 -26.93 3.09
C VAL A 113 -15.55 -25.88 2.99
N ALA A 114 -14.48 -26.02 3.77
CA ALA A 114 -13.32 -25.14 3.68
C ALA A 114 -12.67 -25.25 2.29
N ALA A 115 -12.30 -24.11 1.70
CA ALA A 115 -11.62 -24.09 0.41
C ALA A 115 -10.28 -24.82 0.49
N ASP A 116 -9.97 -25.59 -0.56
CA ASP A 116 -8.69 -26.29 -0.69
C ASP A 116 -7.51 -25.30 -0.71
N ARG A 117 -6.36 -25.77 -0.24
CA ARG A 117 -5.12 -24.99 -0.14
C ARG A 117 -4.72 -24.43 -1.51
N ALA A 118 -4.30 -23.17 -1.53
CA ALA A 118 -3.83 -22.49 -2.73
C ALA A 118 -2.74 -23.32 -3.46
N PRO A 119 -2.74 -23.33 -4.81
CA PRO A 119 -1.77 -24.08 -5.60
C PRO A 119 -0.32 -23.62 -5.31
N GLU A 120 0.62 -24.57 -5.35
CA GLU A 120 2.04 -24.26 -5.18
C GLU A 120 2.58 -23.42 -6.34
N ALA A 121 3.48 -22.47 -6.03
CA ALA A 121 4.07 -21.57 -7.01
C ALA A 121 5.01 -22.33 -7.96
N THR A 122 4.92 -22.03 -9.26
CA THR A 122 5.81 -22.57 -10.31
C THR A 122 7.15 -21.83 -10.39
N GLU A 123 8.16 -22.53 -10.93
CA GLU A 123 9.57 -22.10 -11.02
C GLU A 123 9.75 -20.80 -11.83
N VAL A 124 10.52 -19.85 -11.27
CA VAL A 124 10.50 -18.40 -11.55
C VAL A 124 11.41 -17.97 -12.73
N THR A 125 12.04 -18.91 -13.44
CA THR A 125 13.22 -18.62 -14.28
C THR A 125 12.91 -17.95 -15.64
N ASP A 126 11.67 -18.00 -16.14
CA ASP A 126 11.26 -17.48 -17.48
C ASP A 126 10.61 -16.08 -17.44
N LEU A 127 10.45 -15.46 -16.27
CA LEU A 127 9.64 -14.24 -16.16
C LEU A 127 10.30 -13.00 -16.78
N LEU A 128 11.63 -12.88 -16.68
CA LEU A 128 12.37 -11.72 -17.21
C LEU A 128 12.39 -11.68 -18.74
N GLU A 129 12.52 -12.83 -19.39
CA GLU A 129 12.51 -12.92 -20.85
C GLU A 129 11.09 -12.74 -21.40
N ALA A 130 10.09 -13.39 -20.79
CA ALA A 130 8.69 -13.18 -21.12
C ALA A 130 8.26 -11.72 -20.95
N LEU A 131 8.75 -11.04 -19.91
CA LEU A 131 8.46 -9.63 -19.65
C LEU A 131 9.06 -8.72 -20.72
N ARG A 132 10.33 -8.91 -21.10
CA ARG A 132 10.99 -8.13 -22.17
C ARG A 132 10.20 -8.21 -23.48
N ARG A 133 9.81 -9.42 -23.88
CA ARG A 133 8.98 -9.65 -25.08
C ARG A 133 7.62 -8.98 -25.00
N SER A 134 6.99 -8.98 -23.82
CA SER A 134 5.67 -8.35 -23.61
C SER A 134 5.73 -6.82 -23.73
N VAL A 135 6.79 -6.19 -23.20
CA VAL A 135 7.00 -4.74 -23.29
C VAL A 135 7.29 -4.31 -24.73
N GLU A 136 8.17 -5.03 -25.45
CA GLU A 136 8.48 -4.76 -26.86
C GLU A 136 7.24 -4.89 -27.75
N ALA A 137 6.42 -5.91 -27.54
CA ALA A 137 5.17 -6.12 -28.28
C ALA A 137 4.14 -5.00 -28.09
N ARG A 138 4.12 -4.34 -26.92
CA ARG A 138 3.23 -3.21 -26.64
C ARG A 138 3.73 -1.89 -27.24
N GLN A 139 5.04 -1.72 -27.40
CA GLN A 139 5.64 -0.52 -28.00
C GLN A 139 5.57 -0.51 -29.54
N GLY A 140 5.53 -1.68 -30.19
CA GLY A 140 5.39 -1.80 -31.65
C GLY A 140 3.94 -1.72 -32.19
N ALA A 141 2.95 -1.57 -31.31
CA ALA A 141 1.53 -1.48 -31.65
C ALA A 141 0.95 -0.05 -31.57
N ALA A 142 1.83 0.96 -31.48
CA ALA A 142 1.49 2.39 -31.50
C ALA A 142 1.89 3.04 -32.84
#